data_AF-A0A528TLQ9-F1
#
_entry.id   AF-A0A528TLQ9-F1
#
_cell.length_a   1.000
_cell.length_b   1.000
_cell.length_c   1.000
_cell.angle_alpha   90.00
_cell.angle_beta   90.00
_cell.angle_gamma   90.00
#
_symmetry.space_group_name_H-M   'P 1'
#
loop_
_entity.id
_entity.type
_entity.pdbx_description
1 polymer ?
#
loop_
_entity_poly.entity_id
_entity_poly.type
_entity_poly.pdbx_seq_one_letter_code
_entity_poly.pdbx_strand_id
1 'polypeptide(L)' 'MQEHDMSWVRTEMTLAQPAPPGERGAYAWVRKNLTASVGDTILTILGIAIVAWILPQVINWAFINAVWTGPDRTVCAT' A
#
# COMPACT_ATOMS: atom_id res chain seq x y z
N MET A 1 27.33 -17.74 -40.57
CA MET A 1 25.88 -17.96 -40.59
C MET A 1 25.59 -18.89 -39.42
N GLN A 2 24.89 -18.41 -38.39
CA GLN A 2 24.58 -19.24 -37.21
C GLN A 2 23.36 -20.12 -37.55
N GLU A 3 23.48 -21.44 -37.41
CA GLU A 3 22.38 -22.38 -37.54
C GLU A 3 21.45 -22.21 -36.34
N HIS A 4 20.33 -21.50 -36.56
CA HIS A 4 19.28 -21.37 -35.56
C HIS A 4 18.39 -22.62 -35.61
N ASP A 5 18.53 -23.50 -34.60
CA ASP A 5 17.70 -24.68 -34.42
C ASP A 5 16.25 -24.25 -34.10
N MET A 6 15.35 -24.42 -35.07
CA MET A 6 13.93 -24.06 -34.95
C MET A 6 13.11 -25.11 -34.18
N SER A 7 13.75 -26.15 -33.65
CA SER A 7 13.12 -27.20 -32.83
C SER A 7 12.32 -26.67 -31.62
N TRP A 8 12.74 -25.54 -31.04
CA TRP A 8 12.12 -24.97 -29.83
C TRP A 8 11.04 -23.91 -30.10
N VAL A 9 10.73 -23.60 -31.35
CA VAL A 9 9.74 -22.57 -31.70
C VAL A 9 8.35 -23.21 -31.83
N ARG A 10 7.36 -22.70 -31.08
CA ARG A 10 5.97 -23.15 -31.21
C ARG A 10 5.45 -22.86 -32.63
N THR A 11 4.88 -23.87 -33.26
CA THR A 11 4.30 -23.82 -34.61
C THR A 11 2.86 -23.31 -34.65
N GLU A 12 2.18 -23.26 -33.50
CA GLU A 12 0.78 -22.85 -33.38
C GLU A 12 0.59 -21.74 -32.34
N MET A 13 -0.44 -20.93 -32.54
CA MET A 13 -0.80 -19.86 -31.60
C MET A 13 -1.41 -20.44 -30.34
N THR A 14 -0.93 -19.99 -29.17
CA THR A 14 -1.44 -20.42 -27.86
C THR A 14 -2.84 -19.86 -27.61
N LEU A 15 -3.70 -20.66 -26.98
CA LEU A 15 -5.02 -20.22 -26.53
C LEU A 15 -4.90 -19.17 -25.41
N ALA A 16 -5.91 -18.31 -25.31
CA ALA A 16 -5.98 -17.29 -24.27
C ALA A 16 -6.18 -17.94 -22.89
N GLN A 17 -5.21 -17.73 -22.00
CA GLN A 17 -5.27 -18.16 -20.61
C GLN A 17 -5.85 -17.03 -19.74
N PRO A 18 -6.67 -17.31 -18.72
CA PRO A 18 -7.00 -16.30 -17.72
C PRO A 18 -5.72 -15.79 -17.04
N ALA A 19 -5.67 -14.48 -16.74
CA ALA A 19 -4.51 -13.90 -16.05
C ALA A 19 -4.21 -14.64 -14.71
N PRO A 20 -2.94 -14.70 -14.28
CA PRO A 20 -2.56 -15.55 -13.16
C PRO A 20 -3.38 -15.27 -11.88
N PRO A 21 -3.86 -16.31 -11.18
CA PRO A 21 -4.51 -16.12 -9.89
C PRO A 21 -3.48 -15.54 -8.91
N GLY A 22 -3.76 -14.34 -8.38
CA GLY A 22 -2.88 -13.65 -7.43
C GLY A 22 -2.11 -12.45 -7.99
N GLU A 23 -2.23 -12.13 -9.29
CA GLU A 23 -1.70 -10.88 -9.86
C GLU A 23 -2.72 -9.72 -9.86
N ARG A 24 -3.92 -9.95 -9.34
CA ARG A 24 -5.03 -9.00 -9.39
C ARG A 24 -5.49 -8.64 -7.99
N GLY A 25 -5.98 -7.40 -7.83
CA GLY A 25 -6.61 -6.92 -6.60
C GLY A 25 -5.64 -6.23 -5.61
N ALA A 26 -6.22 -5.75 -4.51
CA ALA A 26 -5.51 -4.91 -3.54
C ALA A 26 -4.30 -5.62 -2.90
N TYR A 27 -4.44 -6.92 -2.60
CA TYR A 27 -3.35 -7.70 -1.99
C TYR A 27 -2.13 -7.83 -2.92
N ALA A 28 -2.36 -8.13 -4.20
CA ALA A 28 -1.29 -8.20 -5.20
C ALA A 28 -0.57 -6.85 -5.36
N TRP A 29 -1.32 -5.75 -5.30
CA TRP A 29 -0.78 -4.39 -5.33
C TRP A 29 0.08 -4.09 -4.10
N VAL A 30 -0.37 -4.44 -2.89
CA VAL A 30 0.42 -4.24 -1.66
C VAL A 30 1.74 -5.01 -1.73
N ARG A 31 1.70 -6.29 -2.12
CA ARG A 31 2.92 -7.11 -2.25
C ARG A 31 3.92 -6.50 -3.25
N LYS A 32 3.40 -5.96 -4.36
CA LYS A 32 4.23 -5.41 -5.45
C LYS A 32 4.77 -4.01 -5.16
N ASN A 33 4.12 -3.21 -4.31
CA ASN A 33 4.51 -1.81 -4.09
C ASN A 33 5.06 -1.51 -2.69
N LEU A 34 4.61 -2.23 -1.65
CA LEU A 34 5.03 -1.99 -0.27
C LEU A 34 6.07 -3.00 0.24
N THR A 35 6.09 -4.22 -0.30
CA THR A 35 6.97 -5.30 0.17
C THR A 35 7.74 -5.96 -0.97
N ALA A 36 8.10 -5.19 -2.00
CA ALA A 36 8.79 -5.72 -3.18
C ALA A 36 10.26 -6.08 -2.88
N SER A 37 10.89 -5.32 -1.98
CA SER A 37 12.25 -5.56 -1.50
C SER A 37 12.33 -5.54 0.03
N VAL A 38 13.47 -5.98 0.57
CA VAL A 38 13.76 -5.90 2.01
C VAL A 38 13.75 -4.44 2.49
N GLY A 39 14.27 -3.51 1.68
CA GLY A 39 14.25 -2.08 1.98
C GLY A 39 12.84 -1.51 2.06
N ASP A 40 11.99 -1.83 1.07
CA ASP A 40 10.58 -1.38 1.05
C ASP A 40 9.80 -1.92 2.25
N THR A 41 10.10 -3.17 2.65
CA THR A 41 9.46 -3.81 3.81
C THR A 41 9.83 -3.08 5.10
N ILE A 42 11.12 -2.76 5.30
CA ILE A 42 11.58 -2.00 6.48
C ILE A 42 10.94 -0.62 6.49
N LEU A 43 10.93 0.08 5.36
CA LEU A 43 10.34 1.42 5.25
C LEU A 43 8.83 1.39 5.53
N THR A 44 8.12 0.38 5.04
CA THR A 44 6.69 0.19 5.30
C THR A 44 6.41 -0.03 6.78
N ILE A 45 7.19 -0.90 7.45
CA ILE A 45 7.05 -1.15 8.89
C ILE A 45 7.31 0.14 9.68
N LEU A 46 8.38 0.87 9.33
CA LEU A 46 8.71 2.15 9.98
C LEU A 46 7.58 3.18 9.78
N GLY A 47 7.04 3.29 8.57
CA GLY A 47 5.91 4.17 8.27
C GLY A 47 4.67 3.83 9.10
N ILE A 48 4.33 2.54 9.22
CA ILE A 48 3.22 2.07 10.06
C ILE A 48 3.48 2.40 11.54
N ALA A 49 4.71 2.20 12.03
CA ALA A 49 5.07 2.53 13.41
C ALA A 49 4.93 4.02 13.71
N ILE A 50 5.37 4.89 12.79
CA ILE A 50 5.22 6.35 12.90
C ILE A 50 3.74 6.73 12.92
N VAL A 51 2.94 6.17 12.00
CA VAL A 51 1.49 6.42 11.98
C VAL A 51 0.86 5.96 13.30
N ALA A 52 1.17 4.77 13.79
CA ALA A 52 0.64 4.26 15.05
C ALA A 52 1.00 5.14 16.26
N TRP A 53 2.12 5.86 16.22
CA TRP A 53 2.51 6.80 17.27
C TRP A 53 1.76 8.14 17.15
N ILE A 54 1.63 8.70 15.95
CA ILE A 54 1.02 10.01 15.73
C ILE A 54 -0.52 9.94 15.80
N LEU A 55 -1.12 8.89 15.24
CA LEU A 55 -2.56 8.71 15.15
C LEU A 55 -3.31 8.89 16.48
N PRO A 56 -2.89 8.30 17.62
CA PRO A 56 -3.60 8.48 18.90
C PRO A 56 -3.53 9.92 19.42
N GLN A 57 -2.47 10.67 19.13
CA GLN A 57 -2.38 12.08 19.51
C GLN A 57 -3.31 12.94 18.66
N VAL A 58 -3.33 12.70 17.34
CA VAL A 58 -4.26 13.38 16.43
C VAL A 58 -5.70 13.10 16.80
N ILE A 59 -6.03 11.85 17.14
CA ILE A 59 -7.39 11.49 17.58
C ILE A 59 -7.74 12.15 18.91
N ASN A 60 -6.82 12.18 19.88
CA ASN A 60 -7.05 12.85 21.16
C ASN A 60 -7.32 14.35 20.98
N TRP A 61 -6.53 15.01 20.13
CA TRP A 61 -6.69 16.42 19.86
C TRP A 61 -7.97 16.71 19.07
N ALA A 62 -8.23 15.94 18.00
CA ALA A 62 -9.33 16.22 17.08
C ALA A 62 -10.70 15.75 17.58
N PHE A 63 -10.78 14.69 18.38
CA PHE A 63 -12.07 14.10 18.76
C PHE A 63 -12.33 14.05 20.26
N ILE A 64 -11.30 13.81 21.08
CA ILE A 64 -11.48 13.63 22.53
C ILE A 64 -11.49 14.98 23.25
N ASN A 65 -10.49 15.83 22.97
CA ASN A 65 -10.32 17.14 23.61
C ASN A 65 -10.73 18.31 22.69
N ALA A 66 -11.38 18.02 21.57
CA ALA A 66 -11.78 19.06 20.62
C ALA A 66 -13.01 19.83 21.11
N VAL A 67 -12.91 21.15 21.11
CA VAL A 67 -14.01 22.07 21.36
C VAL A 67 -14.61 22.46 20.01
N TRP A 68 -15.71 21.83 19.63
CA TRP A 68 -16.37 22.04 18.33
C TRP A 68 -17.37 23.20 18.32
N THR A 69 -17.89 23.56 19.49
CA THR A 69 -18.87 24.64 19.66
C THR A 69 -18.55 25.39 20.94
N GLY A 70 -18.77 26.71 20.94
CA GLY A 70 -18.45 27.59 22.05
C GLY A 70 -19.55 28.61 22.28
N PRO A 71 -20.37 28.47 23.34
CA PRO A 71 -21.43 29.43 23.63
C PRO A 71 -20.89 30.77 24.15
N ASP A 72 -19.72 30.76 24.79
CA ASP A 72 -19.11 31.94 25.41
C ASP A 72 -17.60 31.99 25.19
N ARG A 73 -17.04 33.20 25.33
CA ARG A 73 -15.61 33.53 25.16
C ARG A 73 -14.66 32.81 26.12
N THR A 74 -15.18 32.18 27.18
CA THR A 74 -14.38 31.37 28.12
C THR A 74 -13.77 30.13 27.45
N VAL A 75 -14.32 29.68 26.32
CA VAL A 75 -13.77 28.56 25.53
C VAL A 75 -12.44 28.88 24.84
N CYS A 76 -12.09 30.17 24.68
CA CYS A 76 -10.82 30.61 24.09
C CYS A 76 -9.77 31.02 25.13
N ALA A 77 -10.08 30.88 26.43
CA ALA A 77 -9.23 31.37 27.52
C ALA A 77 -8.22 30.31 28.04
N THR A 78 -8.10 29.18 27.35
CA THR A 78 -7.15 28.08 27.67
C THR A 78 -6.25 27.85 26.45
#